data_AF-A0A838HPN2-F1
#
_entry.id   AF-A0A838HPN2-F1
#
_cell.length_a   1.000
_cell.length_b   1.000
_cell.length_c   1.000
_cell.angle_alpha   90.00
_cell.angle_beta   90.00
_cell.angle_gamma   90.00
#
_symmetry.space_group_name_H-M   'P 1'
#
loop_
_entity.id
_entity.type
_entity.pdbx_description
1 polymer ?
#
loop_
_entity_poly.entity_id
_entity_poly.type
_entity_poly.pdbx_seq_one_letter_code
_entity_poly.pdbx_strand_id
1 'polypeptide(L)'
;LGGDRPPRDSSEAYLTIDRSNIVTARGFGLLPRTIVDQHFVRRKRHNRLMSLVLENPDMLGVGIDEATALQVNPDGRWTVVGASVVVVYDARGARITPSGVLGATGVRLHILSPGSVYDPRTGVATLGAFGLPARPQPALLRTGKEAARALSRDLACPSC
;
A
#
# COMPACT_ATOMS: atom_id res chain seq x y z
N LEU A 1 21.19 -9.45 -16.58
CA LEU A 1 22.00 -9.93 -15.44
C LEU A 1 21.03 -10.65 -14.52
N GLY A 2 20.92 -11.98 -14.65
CA GLY A 2 19.98 -12.79 -13.90
C GLY A 2 20.72 -13.58 -12.84
N GLY A 3 20.33 -13.41 -11.57
CA GLY A 3 20.77 -14.27 -10.48
C GLY A 3 20.22 -15.69 -10.64
N ASP A 4 20.74 -16.60 -9.83
CA ASP A 4 20.33 -18.00 -9.82
C ASP A 4 18.81 -18.13 -9.68
N ARG A 5 18.25 -19.02 -10.48
CA ARG A 5 16.81 -19.28 -10.47
C ARG A 5 16.43 -19.81 -9.08
N PRO A 6 15.49 -19.16 -8.35
CA PRO A 6 15.09 -19.66 -7.05
C PRO A 6 14.56 -21.10 -7.17
N PRO A 7 14.70 -21.91 -6.10
CA PRO A 7 14.30 -23.31 -6.08
C PRO A 7 12.89 -23.52 -6.63
N ARG A 8 12.67 -24.61 -7.37
CA ARG A 8 11.37 -24.92 -8.00
C ARG A 8 10.27 -25.27 -6.98
N ASP A 9 10.61 -25.57 -5.74
CA ASP A 9 9.61 -25.82 -4.72
C ASP A 9 8.93 -24.52 -4.31
N SER A 10 7.59 -24.55 -4.29
CA SER A 10 6.75 -23.40 -4.01
C SER A 10 6.62 -23.05 -2.53
N SER A 11 7.20 -23.86 -1.63
CA SER A 11 7.17 -23.64 -0.18
C SER A 11 8.27 -22.68 0.28
N GLU A 12 9.44 -22.70 -0.37
CA GLU A 12 10.60 -21.90 0.04
C GLU A 12 10.92 -20.74 -0.91
N ALA A 13 10.45 -20.78 -2.16
CA ALA A 13 10.57 -19.66 -3.08
C ALA A 13 9.84 -18.42 -2.51
N TYR A 14 10.57 -17.32 -2.31
CA TYR A 14 10.07 -16.01 -1.84
C TYR A 14 9.77 -15.84 -0.34
N LEU A 15 10.38 -16.65 0.53
CA LEU A 15 10.25 -16.47 1.99
C LEU A 15 10.92 -15.18 2.51
N THR A 16 11.85 -14.60 1.75
CA THR A 16 12.65 -13.44 2.16
C THR A 16 12.48 -12.25 1.21
N ILE A 17 12.66 -11.05 1.75
CA ILE A 17 12.82 -9.82 0.98
C ILE A 17 14.32 -9.68 0.71
N ASP A 18 14.74 -10.12 -0.47
CA ASP A 18 16.16 -10.17 -0.86
C ASP A 18 16.37 -9.66 -2.28
N ARG A 19 17.58 -9.16 -2.55
CA ARG A 19 17.97 -8.63 -3.85
C ARG A 19 18.21 -9.71 -4.89
N SER A 20 17.87 -9.42 -6.13
CA SER A 20 18.14 -10.26 -7.32
C SER A 20 17.54 -11.67 -7.23
N ASN A 21 16.60 -11.89 -6.32
CA ASN A 21 15.99 -13.20 -6.07
C ASN A 21 14.84 -13.51 -7.06
N ILE A 22 14.62 -12.66 -8.06
CA ILE A 22 13.41 -12.67 -8.87
C ILE A 22 13.74 -12.40 -10.33
N VAL A 23 13.36 -13.33 -11.19
CA VAL A 23 13.49 -13.16 -12.64
C VAL A 23 12.31 -12.33 -13.15
N THR A 24 12.61 -11.22 -13.83
CA THR A 24 11.65 -10.35 -14.51
C THR A 24 11.84 -10.41 -16.02
N ALA A 25 10.77 -10.15 -16.76
CA ALA A 25 10.79 -10.00 -18.21
C ALA A 25 10.01 -8.76 -18.61
N ARG A 26 10.36 -8.14 -19.74
CA ARG A 26 9.61 -7.01 -20.28
C ARG A 26 8.25 -7.50 -20.79
N GLY A 27 7.17 -6.91 -20.27
CA GLY A 27 5.81 -7.16 -20.75
C GLY A 27 5.42 -6.29 -21.95
N PHE A 28 4.14 -6.32 -22.32
CA PHE A 28 3.57 -5.59 -23.47
C PHE A 28 3.53 -4.05 -23.31
N GLY A 29 3.85 -3.50 -22.14
CA GLY A 29 3.89 -2.06 -21.92
C GLY A 29 2.52 -1.36 -21.82
N LEU A 30 1.43 -2.13 -21.62
CA LEU A 30 0.06 -1.58 -21.49
C LEU A 30 -0.13 -0.70 -20.24
N LEU A 31 0.61 -1.00 -19.18
CA LEU A 31 0.69 -0.23 -17.93
C LEU A 31 2.14 0.24 -17.76
N PRO A 32 2.46 1.48 -18.16
CA PRO A 32 3.83 1.97 -18.10
C PRO A 32 4.30 2.08 -16.64
N ARG A 33 5.59 1.84 -16.42
CA ARG A 33 6.27 1.94 -15.12
C ARG A 33 5.58 1.16 -13.99
N THR A 34 5.01 0.00 -14.32
CA THR A 34 4.26 -0.83 -13.38
C THR A 34 4.71 -2.28 -13.48
N ILE A 35 4.91 -2.91 -12.33
CA ILE A 35 5.15 -4.35 -12.16
C ILE A 35 3.85 -4.97 -11.67
N VAL A 36 3.31 -5.94 -12.39
CA VAL A 36 2.03 -6.59 -12.04
C VAL A 36 2.28 -8.05 -11.64
N ASP A 37 1.69 -8.47 -10.53
CA ASP A 37 1.65 -9.89 -10.10
C ASP A 37 0.20 -10.31 -9.80
N GLN A 38 -0.13 -11.57 -10.12
CA GLN A 38 -1.47 -12.15 -9.99
C GLN A 38 -1.49 -13.27 -8.93
N HIS A 39 -2.67 -13.56 -8.37
CA HIS A 39 -2.88 -14.49 -7.23
C HIS A 39 -2.08 -14.08 -6.00
N PHE A 40 -2.10 -12.79 -5.72
CA PHE A 40 -1.13 -12.13 -4.85
C PHE A 40 -1.26 -12.56 -3.38
N VAL A 41 -2.48 -12.55 -2.84
CA VAL A 41 -2.74 -12.84 -1.42
C VAL A 41 -2.64 -14.34 -1.13
N ARG A 42 -3.24 -15.17 -1.99
CA ARG A 42 -3.32 -16.64 -1.80
C ARG A 42 -1.97 -17.36 -1.85
N ARG A 43 -0.95 -16.77 -2.49
CA ARG A 43 0.38 -17.39 -2.66
C ARG A 43 1.52 -16.70 -1.91
N LYS A 44 1.23 -15.83 -0.93
CA LYS A 44 2.26 -15.12 -0.13
C LYS A 44 3.30 -14.36 -0.99
N ARG A 45 2.90 -13.82 -2.16
CA ARG A 45 3.83 -13.16 -3.10
C ARG A 45 4.21 -11.73 -2.72
N HIS A 46 3.85 -11.29 -1.52
CA HIS A 46 4.17 -9.97 -1.00
C HIS A 46 5.67 -9.69 -0.99
N ASN A 47 6.46 -10.64 -0.50
CA ASN A 47 7.92 -10.50 -0.43
C ASN A 47 8.52 -10.34 -1.82
N ARG A 48 8.05 -11.13 -2.79
CA ARG A 48 8.47 -11.06 -4.18
C ARG A 48 8.21 -9.67 -4.78
N LEU A 49 6.96 -9.23 -4.75
CA LEU A 49 6.59 -7.95 -5.37
C LEU A 49 7.28 -6.78 -4.67
N MET A 50 7.39 -6.81 -3.34
CA MET A 50 8.08 -5.79 -2.58
C MET A 50 9.57 -5.73 -2.92
N SER A 51 10.28 -6.85 -2.99
CA SER A 51 11.70 -6.86 -3.39
C SER A 51 11.90 -6.20 -4.76
N LEU A 52 11.06 -6.53 -5.74
CA LEU A 52 11.15 -5.93 -7.08
C LEU A 52 10.94 -4.42 -7.06
N VAL A 53 9.98 -3.93 -6.27
CA VAL A 53 9.71 -2.50 -6.14
C VAL A 53 10.87 -1.79 -5.43
N LEU A 54 11.46 -2.40 -4.41
CA LEU A 54 12.60 -1.82 -3.71
C LEU A 54 13.87 -1.80 -4.57
N GLU A 55 14.04 -2.76 -5.48
CA GLU A 55 15.11 -2.74 -6.49
C GLU A 55 14.84 -1.74 -7.61
N ASN A 56 13.58 -1.40 -7.87
CA ASN A 56 13.14 -0.54 -8.95
C ASN A 56 12.17 0.54 -8.43
N PRO A 57 12.62 1.48 -7.58
CA PRO A 57 11.73 2.38 -6.84
C PRO A 57 10.91 3.34 -7.73
N ASP A 58 11.32 3.53 -8.98
CA ASP A 58 10.56 4.31 -9.98
C ASP A 58 9.33 3.56 -10.53
N MET A 59 9.20 2.27 -10.23
CA MET A 59 8.11 1.40 -10.67
C MET A 59 7.08 1.23 -9.55
N LEU A 60 5.80 1.22 -9.93
CA LEU A 60 4.71 0.82 -9.04
C LEU A 60 4.59 -0.70 -9.02
N GLY A 61 4.51 -1.30 -7.83
CA GLY A 61 4.18 -2.72 -7.69
C GLY A 61 2.69 -2.90 -7.47
N VAL A 62 2.04 -3.71 -8.30
CA VAL A 62 0.59 -3.94 -8.25
C VAL A 62 0.31 -5.43 -8.12
N GLY A 63 -0.21 -5.84 -6.97
CA GLY A 63 -0.69 -7.19 -6.70
C GLY A 63 -2.21 -7.25 -6.86
N ILE A 64 -2.70 -8.03 -7.82
CA ILE A 64 -4.15 -8.21 -8.06
C ILE A 64 -4.58 -9.55 -7.49
N ASP A 65 -5.56 -9.54 -6.59
CA ASP A 65 -6.10 -10.76 -5.99
C ASP A 65 -7.12 -11.47 -6.90
N GLU A 66 -7.50 -12.69 -6.52
CA GLU A 66 -8.47 -13.49 -7.28
C GLU A 66 -9.83 -12.78 -7.42
N ALA A 67 -10.52 -13.06 -8.55
CA ALA A 67 -11.80 -12.46 -8.89
C ALA A 67 -11.83 -10.91 -8.80
N THR A 68 -10.69 -10.26 -9.03
CA THR A 68 -10.50 -8.81 -8.93
C THR A 68 -9.77 -8.30 -10.17
N ALA A 69 -10.06 -7.07 -10.58
CA ALA A 69 -9.39 -6.40 -11.68
C ALA A 69 -9.08 -4.95 -11.34
N LEU A 70 -8.02 -4.44 -11.98
CA LEU A 70 -7.65 -3.04 -11.96
C LEU A 70 -8.02 -2.43 -13.31
N GLN A 71 -9.06 -1.61 -13.32
CA GLN A 71 -9.51 -0.89 -14.51
C GLN A 71 -8.69 0.38 -14.68
N VAL A 72 -8.07 0.57 -15.85
CA VAL A 72 -7.42 1.83 -16.22
C VAL A 72 -8.44 2.72 -16.92
N ASN A 73 -8.75 3.87 -16.32
CA ASN A 73 -9.70 4.82 -16.87
C ASN A 73 -9.04 5.70 -17.96
N PRO A 74 -9.84 6.33 -18.85
CA PRO A 74 -9.31 7.23 -19.89
C PRO A 74 -8.47 8.40 -19.35
N ASP A 75 -8.72 8.84 -18.11
CA ASP A 75 -7.97 9.92 -17.45
C ASP A 75 -6.65 9.45 -16.79
N GLY A 76 -6.33 8.16 -16.92
CA GLY A 76 -5.14 7.51 -16.38
C GLY A 76 -5.26 7.05 -14.93
N ARG A 77 -6.37 7.32 -14.23
CA ARG A 77 -6.61 6.80 -12.87
C ARG A 77 -7.01 5.34 -12.92
N TRP A 78 -6.76 4.63 -11.83
CA TRP A 78 -7.07 3.21 -11.71
C TRP A 78 -8.23 3.00 -10.75
N THR A 79 -9.22 2.20 -11.16
CA THR A 79 -10.36 1.81 -10.32
C THR A 79 -10.29 0.32 -10.04
N VAL A 80 -10.49 -0.07 -8.78
CA VAL A 80 -10.60 -1.49 -8.41
C VAL A 80 -12.02 -1.97 -8.62
N VAL A 81 -12.18 -3.09 -9.31
CA VAL A 81 -13.47 -3.76 -9.54
C VAL A 81 -13.35 -5.25 -9.24
N GLY A 82 -14.46 -5.91 -8.90
CA GLY A 82 -14.49 -7.34 -8.57
C GLY A 82 -14.78 -7.60 -7.09
N ALA A 83 -14.29 -8.74 -6.58
CA ALA A 83 -14.71 -9.28 -5.29
C ALA A 83 -13.67 -9.14 -4.15
N SER A 84 -12.41 -8.87 -4.46
CA SER A 84 -11.33 -8.75 -3.48
C SER A 84 -10.53 -7.45 -3.70
N VAL A 85 -9.27 -7.42 -3.28
CA VAL A 85 -8.42 -6.22 -3.20
C VAL A 85 -7.35 -6.17 -4.29
N VAL A 86 -6.92 -4.95 -4.59
CA VAL A 86 -5.63 -4.68 -5.25
C VAL A 86 -4.68 -4.06 -4.22
N VAL A 87 -3.45 -4.56 -4.19
CA VAL A 87 -2.39 -4.01 -3.34
C VAL A 87 -1.41 -3.23 -4.20
N VAL A 88 -1.14 -1.97 -3.83
CA VAL A 88 -0.15 -1.12 -4.50
C VAL A 88 1.00 -0.80 -3.55
N TYR A 89 2.21 -1.08 -4.02
CA TYR A 89 3.47 -0.66 -3.41
C TYR A 89 4.04 0.51 -4.20
N ASP A 90 4.36 1.60 -3.51
CA ASP A 90 4.95 2.80 -4.10
C ASP A 90 6.17 3.23 -3.28
N ALA A 91 7.35 3.03 -3.86
CA ALA A 91 8.64 3.33 -3.24
C ALA A 91 9.32 4.58 -3.83
N ARG A 92 8.64 5.39 -4.65
CA ARG A 92 9.22 6.57 -5.33
C ARG A 92 9.74 7.64 -4.37
N GLY A 93 9.24 7.67 -3.14
CA GLY A 93 9.69 8.55 -2.06
C GLY A 93 10.44 7.82 -0.93
N ALA A 94 10.71 6.53 -1.09
CA ALA A 94 11.32 5.72 -0.05
C ALA A 94 12.84 5.93 0.00
N ARG A 95 13.42 5.83 1.20
CA ARG A 95 14.86 5.67 1.40
C ARG A 95 15.16 4.19 1.46
N ILE A 96 16.09 3.73 0.63
CA ILE A 96 16.42 2.32 0.48
C ILE A 96 17.91 2.15 0.77
N THR A 97 18.29 1.06 1.43
CA THR A 97 19.71 0.75 1.65
C THR A 97 20.43 0.62 0.30
N PRO A 98 21.67 1.12 0.15
CA PRO A 98 22.38 1.06 -1.12
C PRO A 98 22.98 -0.32 -1.42
N SER A 99 23.38 -1.07 -0.39
CA SER A 99 23.99 -2.40 -0.48
C SER A 99 23.66 -3.27 0.74
N GLY A 100 23.96 -4.56 0.64
CA GLY A 100 23.68 -5.53 1.71
C GLY A 100 22.20 -5.89 1.80
N VAL A 101 21.71 -6.08 3.02
CA VAL A 101 20.30 -6.44 3.28
C VAL A 101 19.37 -5.35 2.77
N LEU A 102 18.31 -5.76 2.07
CA LEU A 102 17.34 -4.85 1.48
C LEU A 102 16.45 -4.25 2.58
N GLY A 103 16.76 -3.00 2.97
CA GLY A 103 16.02 -2.23 3.94
C GLY A 103 15.40 -1.00 3.29
N ALA A 104 14.20 -0.61 3.73
CA ALA A 104 13.52 0.56 3.21
C ALA A 104 12.67 1.26 4.27
N THR A 105 12.55 2.58 4.16
CA THR A 105 11.62 3.41 4.95
C THR A 105 10.91 4.41 4.05
N GLY A 106 9.65 4.73 4.36
CA GLY A 106 8.82 5.63 3.55
C GLY A 106 8.18 4.97 2.32
N VAL A 107 8.12 3.63 2.27
CA VAL A 107 7.35 2.90 1.25
C VAL A 107 5.86 3.08 1.55
N ARG A 108 5.08 3.52 0.55
CA ARG A 108 3.62 3.62 0.68
C ARG A 108 2.99 2.29 0.26
N LEU A 109 2.12 1.78 1.14
CA LEU A 109 1.29 0.61 0.88
C LEU A 109 -0.17 1.06 0.80
N HIS A 110 -0.84 0.68 -0.29
CA HIS A 110 -2.28 0.85 -0.44
C HIS A 110 -2.93 -0.52 -0.59
N ILE A 111 -3.96 -0.79 0.21
CA ILE A 111 -4.82 -1.96 0.07
C ILE A 111 -6.18 -1.41 -0.36
N LEU A 112 -6.54 -1.68 -1.62
CA LEU A 112 -7.64 -1.03 -2.32
C LEU A 112 -8.77 -2.03 -2.53
N SER A 113 -9.89 -1.84 -1.84
CA SER A 113 -11.11 -2.62 -2.01
C SER A 113 -11.89 -2.20 -3.26
N PRO A 114 -12.91 -2.97 -3.70
CA PRO A 114 -13.74 -2.60 -4.84
C PRO A 114 -14.33 -1.19 -4.71
N GLY A 115 -14.30 -0.43 -5.80
CA GLY A 115 -14.70 0.97 -5.85
C GLY A 115 -13.61 1.97 -5.42
N SER A 116 -12.47 1.50 -4.90
CA SER A 116 -11.33 2.37 -4.61
C SER A 116 -10.67 2.89 -5.89
N VAL A 117 -10.15 4.11 -5.83
CA VAL A 117 -9.48 4.79 -6.94
C VAL A 117 -8.04 5.13 -6.52
N TYR A 118 -7.10 4.93 -7.44
CA TYR A 118 -5.69 5.30 -7.27
C TYR A 118 -5.22 6.14 -8.45
N ASP A 119 -4.58 7.28 -8.20
CA ASP A 119 -3.90 8.05 -9.25
C ASP A 119 -2.41 7.67 -9.27
N PRO A 120 -1.93 6.95 -10.29
CA PRO A 120 -0.54 6.51 -10.36
C PRO A 120 0.46 7.65 -10.55
N ARG A 121 0.02 8.84 -10.97
CA ARG A 121 0.91 9.99 -11.15
C ARG A 121 1.24 10.65 -9.81
N THR A 122 0.26 10.75 -8.92
CA THR A 122 0.41 11.42 -7.61
C THR A 122 0.63 10.43 -6.46
N GLY A 123 0.24 9.17 -6.64
CA GLY A 123 0.23 8.16 -5.60
C GLY A 123 -0.86 8.36 -4.56
N VAL A 124 -1.89 9.16 -4.87
CA VAL A 124 -3.04 9.37 -3.99
C VAL A 124 -4.06 8.25 -4.23
N ALA A 125 -4.56 7.68 -3.13
CA ALA A 125 -5.63 6.69 -3.11
C ALA A 125 -6.89 7.27 -2.45
N THR A 126 -8.06 6.91 -2.96
CA THR A 126 -9.36 7.16 -2.33
C THR A 126 -10.08 5.83 -2.20
N LEU A 127 -10.49 5.48 -0.99
CA LEU A 127 -11.23 4.23 -0.77
C LEU A 127 -12.67 4.38 -1.26
N GLY A 128 -13.18 3.35 -1.93
CA GLY A 128 -14.59 3.26 -2.27
C GLY A 128 -15.44 3.14 -1.01
N ALA A 129 -16.67 3.64 -1.04
CA ALA A 129 -17.61 3.60 0.09
C ALA A 129 -18.13 2.17 0.43
N PHE A 130 -17.50 1.11 -0.09
CA PHE A 130 -17.98 -0.25 0.08
C PHE A 130 -17.85 -0.68 1.54
N GLY A 131 -18.97 -0.70 2.27
CA GLY A 131 -19.06 -1.20 3.65
C GLY A 131 -18.53 -0.29 4.75
N LEU A 132 -18.16 0.96 4.47
CA LEU A 132 -17.76 1.92 5.51
C LEU A 132 -19.01 2.61 6.09
N PRO A 133 -19.29 2.52 7.41
CA PRO A 133 -20.20 3.49 8.02
C PRO A 133 -19.61 4.88 7.80
N ALA A 134 -20.46 5.84 7.40
CA ALA A 134 -20.05 7.22 7.20
C ALA A 134 -19.23 7.68 8.42
N ARG A 135 -18.03 8.25 8.18
CA ARG A 135 -17.24 8.81 9.28
C ARG A 135 -18.13 9.83 10.01
N PRO A 136 -18.36 9.71 11.33
CA PRO A 136 -18.96 10.81 12.05
C PRO A 136 -18.07 12.03 11.86
N GLN A 137 -18.64 13.09 11.30
CA GLN A 137 -17.94 14.37 11.20
C GLN A 137 -17.55 14.77 12.63
N PRO A 138 -16.30 15.22 12.88
CA PRO A 138 -15.95 15.76 14.18
C PRO A 138 -16.96 16.86 14.48
N ALA A 139 -17.69 16.69 15.58
CA ALA A 139 -18.64 17.70 16.04
C ALA A 139 -17.88 19.02 16.08
N LEU A 140 -18.29 19.94 15.22
CA LEU A 140 -17.79 21.31 15.22
C LEU A 140 -17.85 21.78 16.67
N LEU A 141 -16.69 21.99 17.32
CA LEU A 141 -16.65 22.51 18.67
C LEU A 141 -17.47 23.80 18.64
N ARG A 142 -18.65 23.76 19.26
CA ARG A 142 -19.47 24.95 19.43
C ARG A 142 -18.64 25.93 20.24
N THR A 143 -18.29 27.01 19.57
CA THR A 143 -17.49 28.11 20.09
C THR A 143 -18.17 28.69 21.33
N GLY A 144 -17.38 28.83 22.40
CA GLY A 144 -17.49 29.87 23.42
C GLY A 144 -18.77 30.00 24.23
N LYS A 145 -18.81 29.40 25.44
CA LYS A 145 -19.07 30.11 26.72
C LYS A 145 -19.09 29.23 27.99
N GLU A 146 -19.06 27.90 27.90
CA GLU A 146 -19.26 27.06 29.10
C GLU A 146 -17.99 26.53 29.77
N ALA A 147 -16.80 26.70 29.18
CA ALA A 147 -15.54 26.23 29.77
C ALA A 147 -15.08 27.03 31.02
N ALA A 148 -15.69 28.18 31.32
CA ALA A 148 -15.25 29.06 32.42
C ALA A 148 -15.80 28.71 33.81
N ARG A 149 -16.62 27.66 33.97
CA ARG A 149 -17.16 27.27 35.29
C ARG A 149 -16.58 25.99 35.90
N ALA A 150 -15.68 25.30 35.19
CA ALA A 150 -15.14 24.02 35.64
C ALA A 150 -13.70 24.08 36.19
N LEU A 151 -13.05 25.25 36.20
CA LEU A 151 -11.65 25.41 36.63
C LEU A 151 -11.44 26.05 38.01
N SER A 152 -12.47 26.13 38.86
CA SER A 152 -12.38 26.75 40.19
C SER A 152 -12.63 25.80 41.37
N ARG A 153 -12.46 24.48 41.21
CA ARG A 153 -12.82 23.54 42.28
C ARG A 153 -11.79 22.49 42.71
N ASP A 154 -10.59 22.45 42.14
CA ASP A 154 -9.58 21.44 42.52
C ASP A 154 -8.28 22.07 43.04
N LEU A 155 -8.40 22.91 44.07
CA LEU A 155 -7.30 23.30 44.96
C LEU A 155 -7.75 23.09 46.42
N ALA A 156 -7.79 21.82 46.83
CA ALA A 156 -7.82 21.45 48.24
C ALA A 156 -7.01 20.16 48.42
N CYS A 157 -5.73 20.35 48.77
CA CYS A 157 -4.86 19.32 49.32
C CYS A 157 -5.11 19.27 50.84
N PRO A 158 -5.27 18.08 51.45
CA PRO A 158 -4.97 17.93 52.87
C PRO A 158 -3.85 16.90 53.08
N SER A 159 -2.85 17.37 53.81
CA SER A 159 -1.85 16.60 54.55
C SER A 159 -2.47 15.61 55.54
N CYS A 160 -2.02 14.35 55.50
CA CYS A 160 -1.75 13.43 56.61
C CYS A 160 -1.12 12.15 56.05
#